data_AF-R5XVX5-F1
#
_entry.id   AF-R5XVX5-F1
#
_cell.length_a   1.000
_cell.length_b   1.000
_cell.length_c   1.000
_cell.angle_alpha   90.00
_cell.angle_beta   90.00
_cell.angle_gamma   90.00
#
_symmetry.space_group_name_H-M   'P 1'
#
loop_
_entity.id
_entity.type
_entity.pdbx_description
1 polymer ?
#
loop_
_entity_poly.entity_id
_entity_poly.type
_entity_poly.pdbx_seq_one_letter_code
_entity_poly.pdbx_strand_id
1 'polypeptide(L)'
;MGQWIIILALALVGQFVSDLISFPIPKTIIASIILFLLLEFKVVKADYFKEALASCKKHLAFLFLPVGVGIMTQLKSEPAMVYVKVLIIMIISTILIMLVTGVLADIIIGAQEKILGDKDKKEGKNE
;
A
#
# COMPACT_ATOMS: atom_id res chain seq x y z
N MET A 1 -1.24 -18.14 18.39
CA MET A 1 -0.87 -19.17 17.40
C MET A 1 -1.77 -19.15 16.16
N GLY A 2 -3.11 -19.26 16.29
CA GLY A 2 -4.03 -19.36 15.14
C GLY A 2 -3.99 -18.20 14.13
N GLN A 3 -3.67 -16.98 14.58
CA GLN A 3 -3.54 -15.80 13.72
C GLN A 3 -2.48 -15.98 12.62
N TRP A 4 -1.34 -16.56 12.96
CA TRP A 4 -0.25 -16.83 12.00
C TRP A 4 -0.67 -17.86 10.95
N ILE A 5 -1.39 -18.90 11.37
CA ILE A 5 -1.88 -19.94 10.45
C ILE A 5 -2.83 -19.33 9.42
N ILE A 6 -3.72 -18.43 9.84
CA ILE A 6 -4.65 -17.78 8.90
C ILE A 6 -3.91 -16.86 7.93
N ILE A 7 -2.93 -16.07 8.40
CA ILE A 7 -2.11 -15.23 7.52
C ILE A 7 -1.34 -16.08 6.50
N LEU A 8 -0.72 -17.19 6.94
CA LEU A 8 0.03 -18.09 6.07
C LEU A 8 -0.88 -18.85 5.09
N ALA A 9 -2.02 -19.36 5.56
CA ALA A 9 -3.01 -20.02 4.70
C ALA A 9 -3.51 -19.06 3.62
N LEU A 10 -3.76 -17.80 3.98
CA LEU A 10 -4.21 -16.80 3.03
C LEU A 10 -3.12 -16.42 2.02
N ALA A 11 -1.86 -16.34 2.45
CA ALA A 11 -0.73 -16.17 1.55
C ALA A 11 -0.62 -17.33 0.56
N LEU A 12 -0.80 -18.57 1.00
CA LEU A 12 -0.80 -19.76 0.14
C LEU A 12 -1.98 -19.75 -0.84
N VAL A 13 -3.19 -19.39 -0.38
CA VAL A 13 -4.37 -19.24 -1.25
C VAL A 13 -4.12 -18.14 -2.29
N GLY A 14 -3.56 -16.99 -1.89
CA GLY A 14 -3.22 -15.91 -2.81
C GLY A 14 -2.16 -16.31 -3.85
N GLN A 15 -1.18 -17.12 -3.46
CA GLN A 15 -0.23 -17.71 -4.41
C GLN A 15 -0.91 -18.68 -5.38
N PHE A 16 -1.76 -19.58 -4.88
CA PHE A 16 -2.49 -20.54 -5.71
C PHE A 16 -3.41 -19.84 -6.71
N VAL A 17 -4.19 -18.86 -6.25
CA VAL A 17 -5.05 -18.03 -7.11
C VAL A 17 -4.22 -17.25 -8.14
N SER A 18 -3.06 -16.73 -7.74
CA SER A 18 -2.14 -16.06 -8.67
C SER A 18 -1.55 -17.00 -9.71
N ASP A 19 -1.38 -18.29 -9.41
CA ASP A 19 -0.84 -19.25 -10.38
C ASP A 19 -1.92 -19.68 -11.41
N LEU A 20 -3.19 -19.59 -11.03
CA LEU A 20 -4.32 -19.79 -11.97
C LEU A 20 -4.54 -18.58 -12.88
N ILE A 21 -4.28 -17.37 -12.37
CA ILE A 21 -4.41 -16.13 -13.13
C ILE A 21 -3.04 -15.78 -13.73
N SER A 22 -2.86 -16.01 -15.03
CA SER A 22 -1.58 -15.79 -15.74
C SER A 22 -1.18 -14.30 -15.92
N PHE A 23 -1.54 -13.43 -14.98
CA PHE A 23 -1.32 -11.99 -15.02
C PHE A 23 -0.05 -11.60 -14.26
N PRO A 24 0.76 -10.62 -14.72
CA PRO A 24 2.03 -10.22 -14.09
C PRO A 24 1.83 -9.37 -12.82
N ILE A 25 0.94 -9.77 -11.91
CA ILE A 25 0.78 -9.13 -10.60
C ILE A 25 1.63 -9.91 -9.57
N PRO A 26 2.40 -9.22 -8.72
CA PRO A 26 3.06 -9.86 -7.59
C PRO A 26 2.07 -10.64 -6.72
N LYS A 27 2.40 -11.90 -6.42
CA LYS A 27 1.54 -12.82 -5.63
C LYS A 27 1.10 -12.21 -4.28
N THR A 28 1.94 -11.37 -3.67
CA THR A 28 1.67 -10.67 -2.40
C THR A 28 0.52 -9.66 -2.51
N ILE A 29 0.32 -9.04 -3.67
CA ILE A 29 -0.80 -8.11 -3.90
C ILE A 29 -2.10 -8.89 -3.93
N ILE A 30 -2.14 -10.05 -4.58
CA ILE A 30 -3.34 -10.91 -4.66
C ILE A 30 -3.74 -11.41 -3.27
N ALA A 31 -2.79 -11.87 -2.46
CA ALA A 31 -3.06 -12.23 -1.07
C ALA A 31 -3.63 -11.06 -0.25
N SER A 32 -3.14 -9.83 -0.49
CA SER A 32 -3.62 -8.62 0.18
C SER A 32 -5.04 -8.25 -0.24
N ILE A 33 -5.39 -8.40 -1.53
CA ILE A 33 -6.75 -8.17 -2.04
C ILE A 33 -7.72 -9.19 -1.44
N ILE A 34 -7.34 -10.48 -1.39
CA ILE A 34 -8.20 -11.51 -0.79
C ILE A 34 -8.41 -11.22 0.70
N LEU A 35 -7.36 -10.83 1.44
CA LEU A 35 -7.50 -10.42 2.83
C LEU A 35 -8.45 -9.23 3.00
N PHE A 36 -8.32 -8.23 2.13
CA PHE A 36 -9.16 -7.05 2.13
C PHE A 36 -10.64 -7.43 1.92
N LEU A 37 -10.94 -8.27 0.93
CA LEU A 37 -12.28 -8.76 0.67
C LEU A 37 -12.85 -9.55 1.86
N LEU A 38 -12.05 -10.43 2.49
CA LEU A 38 -12.47 -11.18 3.68
C LEU A 38 -12.82 -10.26 4.86
N LEU A 39 -12.11 -9.13 4.98
CA LEU A 39 -12.38 -8.11 5.98
C LEU A 39 -13.65 -7.32 5.65
N GLU A 40 -13.83 -6.96 4.39
CA GLU A 40 -15.01 -6.24 3.89
C GLU A 40 -16.29 -7.06 4.10
N PHE A 41 -16.26 -8.35 3.77
CA PHE A 41 -17.36 -9.29 4.02
C PHE A 41 -17.52 -9.67 5.50
N LYS A 42 -16.71 -9.10 6.42
CA LYS A 42 -16.70 -9.37 7.86
C LYS A 42 -16.55 -10.86 8.23
N VAL A 43 -16.04 -11.67 7.32
CA VAL A 43 -15.70 -13.09 7.56
C VAL A 43 -14.58 -13.18 8.59
N VAL A 44 -13.64 -12.22 8.55
CA VAL A 44 -12.56 -12.09 9.52
C VAL A 44 -12.56 -10.68 10.10
N LYS A 45 -12.50 -10.54 11.42
CA LYS A 45 -12.39 -9.24 12.08
C LYS A 45 -10.95 -8.75 12.07
N ALA A 46 -10.73 -7.48 11.78
CA ALA A 46 -9.39 -6.86 11.82
C ALA A 46 -8.69 -7.04 13.19
N ASP A 47 -9.47 -7.01 14.28
CA ASP A 47 -8.97 -7.22 15.63
C ASP A 47 -8.30 -8.59 15.83
N TYR A 48 -8.69 -9.58 15.04
CA TYR A 48 -8.13 -10.92 15.10
C TYR A 48 -6.64 -10.95 14.78
N PHE A 49 -6.12 -10.00 14.00
CA PHE A 49 -4.71 -9.99 13.60
C PHE A 49 -3.82 -9.09 14.46
N LYS A 50 -4.37 -8.42 15.48
CA LYS A 50 -3.65 -7.39 16.28
C LYS A 50 -2.34 -7.91 16.88
N GLU A 51 -2.35 -9.11 17.44
CA GLU A 51 -1.21 -9.66 18.17
C GLU A 51 -0.10 -10.11 17.21
N ALA A 52 -0.46 -10.79 16.13
CA ALA A 52 0.46 -11.17 15.06
C ALA A 52 1.07 -9.94 14.37
N LEU A 53 0.27 -8.92 14.04
CA LEU A 53 0.77 -7.67 13.45
C LEU A 53 1.68 -6.92 14.42
N ALA A 54 1.35 -6.85 15.72
CA ALA A 54 2.18 -6.19 16.71
C ALA A 54 3.56 -6.86 16.82
N SER A 55 3.61 -8.20 16.81
CA SER A 55 4.86 -8.96 16.79
C SER A 55 5.67 -8.71 15.51
N CYS A 56 5.03 -8.79 14.33
CA CYS A 56 5.68 -8.52 13.05
C CYS A 56 6.24 -7.08 12.99
N LYS A 57 5.42 -6.08 13.39
CA LYS A 57 5.82 -4.68 13.45
C LYS A 57 7.02 -4.46 14.37
N LYS A 58 7.05 -5.12 15.53
CA LYS A 58 8.16 -5.03 16.49
C LYS A 58 9.48 -5.53 15.89
N HIS A 59 9.44 -6.59 15.09
CA HIS A 59 10.63 -7.19 14.48
C HIS A 59 10.85 -6.78 13.02
N LEU A 60 10.08 -5.82 12.51
CA LEU A 60 10.06 -5.46 11.09
C LEU A 60 11.44 -5.00 10.60
N ALA A 61 12.13 -4.15 11.36
CA ALA A 61 13.48 -3.69 11.01
C ALA A 61 14.49 -4.84 10.92
N PHE A 62 14.39 -5.84 11.80
CA PHE A 62 15.24 -7.04 11.76
C PHE A 62 14.95 -7.88 10.50
N LEU A 63 13.68 -8.03 10.10
CA LEU A 63 13.30 -8.74 8.87
C LEU A 63 13.78 -8.04 7.59
N PHE A 64 13.94 -6.71 7.62
CA PHE A 64 14.50 -5.95 6.50
C PHE A 64 16.04 -5.95 6.45
N LEU A 65 16.71 -6.31 7.55
CA LEU A 65 18.16 -6.29 7.64
C LEU A 65 18.86 -7.21 6.61
N PRO A 66 18.42 -8.48 6.40
CA PRO A 66 19.00 -9.36 5.37
C PRO A 66 18.92 -8.78 3.95
N VAL A 67 17.81 -8.12 3.62
CA VAL A 67 17.62 -7.48 2.32
C VAL A 67 18.57 -6.28 2.19
N GLY A 68 18.69 -5.48 3.25
CA GLY A 68 19.61 -4.34 3.30
C GLY A 68 21.07 -4.72 3.10
N VAL A 69 21.56 -5.75 3.81
CA VAL A 69 22.94 -6.22 3.64
C VAL A 69 23.17 -6.82 2.25
N GLY A 70 22.16 -7.49 1.67
CA GLY A 70 22.22 -7.97 0.29
C GLY A 70 22.45 -6.83 -0.69
N ILE A 71 21.75 -5.71 -0.53
CA ILE A 71 21.97 -4.50 -1.35
C ILE A 71 23.38 -3.95 -1.14
N MET A 72 23.88 -3.89 0.10
CA MET A 72 25.24 -3.39 0.39
C MET A 72 26.35 -4.17 -0.35
N THR A 73 26.16 -5.47 -0.60
CA THR A 73 27.12 -6.24 -1.41
C THR A 73 27.16 -5.80 -2.87
N GLN A 74 26.03 -5.35 -3.42
CA GLN A 74 25.91 -4.87 -4.79
C GLN A 74 26.38 -3.41 -4.94
N LEU A 75 26.38 -2.63 -3.85
CA LEU A 75 26.86 -1.24 -3.83
C LEU A 75 28.37 -1.11 -4.14
N LYS A 76 29.14 -2.19 -4.03
CA LYS A 76 30.57 -2.20 -4.34
C LYS A 76 30.88 -2.36 -5.84
N SER A 77 29.89 -2.70 -6.66
CA SER A 77 30.10 -3.08 -8.06
C SER A 77 30.10 -1.89 -9.03
N GLU A 78 29.54 -0.74 -8.65
CA GLU A 78 29.36 0.42 -9.55
C GLU A 78 29.96 1.72 -8.98
N PRO A 79 30.24 2.73 -9.84
CA PRO A 79 30.73 4.03 -9.40
C PRO A 79 29.76 4.73 -8.44
N ALA A 80 30.28 5.27 -7.34
CA ALA A 80 29.50 5.97 -6.31
C ALA A 80 28.56 7.07 -6.87
N MET A 81 28.95 7.68 -8.00
CA MET A 81 28.18 8.72 -8.69
C MET A 81 26.81 8.25 -9.18
N VAL A 82 26.67 6.97 -9.56
CA VAL A 82 25.38 6.40 -10.02
C VAL A 82 24.36 6.41 -8.89
N TYR A 83 24.77 5.99 -7.69
CA TYR A 83 23.90 5.95 -6.52
C TYR A 83 23.47 7.34 -6.04
N VAL A 84 24.39 8.33 -6.11
CA VAL A 84 24.06 9.73 -5.81
C VAL A 84 23.01 10.26 -6.79
N LYS A 85 23.14 9.95 -8.09
CA LYS A 85 22.16 10.34 -9.11
C LYS A 85 20.79 9.71 -8.86
N VAL A 86 20.74 8.42 -8.51
CA VAL A 86 19.49 7.72 -8.15
C VAL A 86 18.84 8.36 -6.91
N LEU A 87 19.63 8.68 -5.89
CA LEU A 87 19.13 9.30 -4.66
C LEU A 87 18.52 10.69 -4.95
N ILE A 88 19.19 11.51 -5.75
CA ILE A 88 18.67 12.82 -6.17
C ILE A 88 17.35 12.66 -6.94
N ILE A 89 17.29 11.74 -7.91
CA ILE A 89 16.05 11.47 -8.67
C ILE A 89 14.92 11.00 -7.74
N MET A 90 15.22 10.15 -6.76
CA MET A 90 14.21 9.65 -5.82
C MET A 90 13.61 10.77 -4.97
N ILE A 91 14.45 11.67 -4.43
CA ILE A 91 14.00 12.82 -3.64
C ILE A 91 13.13 13.75 -4.51
N ILE A 92 13.63 14.14 -5.68
CA ILE A 92 12.91 15.04 -6.58
C ILE A 92 11.57 14.43 -7.00
N SER A 93 11.55 13.15 -7.39
CA SER A 93 10.33 12.45 -7.79
C SER A 93 9.31 12.36 -6.66
N THR A 94 9.76 12.14 -5.43
CA THR A 94 8.88 12.02 -4.26
C THR A 94 8.22 13.36 -3.95
N ILE A 95 9.00 14.45 -3.96
CA ILE A 95 8.47 15.81 -3.78
C ILE A 95 7.48 16.14 -4.90
N LEU A 96 7.84 15.83 -6.15
CA LEU A 96 6.97 16.08 -7.30
C LEU A 96 5.65 15.33 -7.21
N ILE A 97 5.69 14.02 -6.89
CA ILE A 97 4.48 13.20 -6.71
C ILE A 97 3.62 13.78 -5.60
N MET A 98 4.21 14.14 -4.45
CA MET A 98 3.48 14.71 -3.31
C MET A 98 2.79 16.03 -3.68
N LEU A 99 3.47 16.92 -4.40
CA LEU A 99 2.89 18.18 -4.87
C LEU A 99 1.73 17.95 -5.84
N VAL A 100 1.94 17.08 -6.83
CA VAL A 100 0.92 16.77 -7.84
C VAL A 100 -0.30 16.14 -7.17
N THR A 101 -0.12 15.12 -6.32
CA THR A 101 -1.22 14.49 -5.59
C THR A 101 -1.95 15.48 -4.68
N GLY A 102 -1.22 16.37 -4.00
CA GLY A 102 -1.82 17.43 -3.19
C GLY A 102 -2.71 18.37 -4.00
N VAL A 103 -2.19 18.92 -5.10
CA VAL A 103 -2.96 19.81 -5.99
C VAL A 103 -4.17 19.10 -6.60
N LEU A 104 -4.03 17.83 -7.01
CA LEU A 104 -5.16 17.04 -7.50
C LEU A 104 -6.24 16.88 -6.41
N ALA A 105 -5.85 16.61 -5.17
CA ALA A 105 -6.80 16.49 -4.07
C ALA A 105 -7.55 17.81 -3.83
N ASP A 106 -6.85 18.94 -3.83
CA ASP A 106 -7.44 20.27 -3.66
C ASP A 106 -8.44 20.61 -4.78
N ILE A 107 -8.11 20.25 -6.03
CA ILE A 107 -9.03 20.43 -7.17
C ILE A 107 -10.29 19.57 -7.00
N ILE A 108 -10.14 18.31 -6.59
CA ILE A 108 -11.28 17.41 -6.37
C ILE A 108 -12.18 17.93 -5.25
N ILE A 109 -11.60 18.40 -4.14
CA ILE A 109 -12.34 18.96 -3.01
C ILE A 109 -13.08 20.24 -3.45
N GLY A 110 -12.41 21.17 -4.14
CA GLY A 110 -13.05 22.39 -4.64
C GLY A 110 -14.14 22.14 -5.69
N ALA A 111 -14.01 21.07 -6.49
CA ALA A 111 -15.07 20.65 -7.41
C ALA A 111 -16.28 20.05 -6.67
N GLN A 112 -16.06 19.25 -5.62
CA GLN A 112 -17.14 18.71 -4.79
C GLN A 112 -17.90 19.82 -4.06
N GLU A 113 -17.21 20.83 -3.55
CA GLU A 113 -17.83 21.96 -2.83
C GLU A 113 -18.76 22.78 -3.74
N LYS A 114 -18.38 23.02 -5.01
CA LYS A 114 -19.24 23.69 -5.99
C LYS A 114 -20.49 22.88 -6.35
N ILE A 115 -20.39 21.55 -6.38
CA ILE A 115 -21.52 20.66 -6.70
C ILE A 115 -22.47 20.52 -5.51
N LEU A 116 -21.96 20.45 -4.28
CA LEU A 116 -22.80 20.45 -3.07
C LEU A 116 -23.45 21.81 -2.81
N GLY A 117 -22.75 22.92 -3.07
CA GLY A 117 -23.30 24.28 -2.92
C GLY A 117 -24.43 24.62 -3.91
N ASP A 118 -24.51 23.96 -5.08
CA ASP A 118 -25.64 24.10 -6.02
C ASP A 118 -26.87 23.30 -5.59
N LYS A 119 -26.69 22.21 -4.81
CA LYS A 119 -27.82 21.42 -4.27
C LYS A 119 -28.54 22.17 -3.15
N ASP A 120 -27.80 22.77 -2.22
CA ASP A 120 -28.35 23.54 -1.10
C ASP A 120 -29.18 24.75 -1.60
N LYS A 121 -28.72 25.39 -2.69
CA LYS A 121 -29.45 26.49 -3.35
C LYS A 121 -30.69 26.09 -4.13
N LYS A 122 -30.83 24.83 -4.54
CA LYS A 122 -32.01 24.31 -5.27
C LYS A 122 -33.09 23.79 -4.34
N GLU A 123 -32.73 23.26 -3.17
CA GLU A 123 -33.71 22.81 -2.17
C GLU A 123 -34.41 23.99 -1.47
N GLY A 124 -33.69 25.06 -1.12
CA GLY A 124 -34.30 26.25 -0.50
C GLY A 124 -35.09 27.18 -1.43
N LYS A 125 -35.27 26.83 -2.72
CA LYS A 125 -36.03 27.63 -3.70
C LYS A 125 -37.34 26.94 -4.14
N ASN A 126 -37.59 25.73 -3.66
CA ASN A 126 -38.80 24.95 -3.91
C ASN A 126 -39.71 24.81 -2.67
N GLU A 127 -39.39 25.50 -1.57
CA GLU A 127 -40.27 25.73 -0.41
C GLU A 127 -40.91 27.13 -0.47
#